data_AF-A0A3D2UTZ6-F1
#
_entry.id   AF-A0A3D2UTZ6-F1
#
_cell.length_a   1.000
_cell.length_b   1.000
_cell.length_c   1.000
_cell.angle_alpha   90.00
_cell.angle_beta   90.00
_cell.angle_gamma   90.00
#
_symmetry.space_group_name_H-M   'P 1'
#
loop_
_entity.id
_entity.type
_entity.pdbx_description
1 polymer ?
#
loop_
_entity_poly.entity_id
_entity_poly.type
_entity_poly.pdbx_seq_one_letter_code
_entity_poly.pdbx_strand_id
1 'polypeptide(L)'
;MKSEKEKNYERRSRKRDEFIEIFERLSTWNKLLVISKLYWLLFLQKLKEFPANWVRYQIDFEEDIREHGMPFRLKLSLQRWFNYPPYKSETYFNIQGKKIWFHSFVEEDNFELHLQYKGRFAGHIWFQPEKDKTATIIGIHIREEFRNIGLGTIAFQEAINLIKGKISCLRGVLEKEYERDIEASLRWLNRQGFETIKKENGDYELIFRID
;
A
#
# COMPACT_ATOMS: atom_id res chain seq x y z
N MET A 1 27.67 0.10 28.12
CA MET A 1 26.73 1.08 27.52
C MET A 1 25.85 0.34 26.53
N LYS A 2 24.50 0.40 26.66
CA LYS A 2 23.60 -0.20 25.67
C LYS A 2 23.72 0.51 24.33
N SER A 3 23.79 -0.26 23.25
CA SER A 3 23.78 0.22 21.88
C SER A 3 22.48 0.95 21.56
N GLU A 4 22.51 1.85 20.59
CA GLU A 4 21.32 2.58 20.14
C GLU A 4 20.23 1.66 19.58
N LYS A 5 20.64 0.50 19.05
CA LYS A 5 19.75 -0.58 18.59
C LYS A 5 19.00 -1.23 19.75
N GLU A 6 19.69 -1.50 20.87
CA GLU A 6 19.07 -2.06 22.08
C GLU A 6 18.12 -1.06 22.74
N LYS A 7 18.49 0.23 22.81
CA LYS A 7 17.61 1.28 23.33
C LYS A 7 16.33 1.43 22.51
N ASN A 8 16.44 1.32 21.18
CA ASN A 8 15.28 1.36 20.28
C ASN A 8 14.41 0.10 20.39
N TYR A 9 15.00 -1.06 20.61
CA TYR A 9 14.26 -2.30 20.88
C TYR A 9 13.45 -2.19 22.18
N GLU A 10 14.06 -1.70 23.25
CA GLU A 10 13.38 -1.53 24.55
C GLU A 10 12.23 -0.53 24.49
N ARG A 11 12.41 0.60 23.80
CA ARG A 11 11.33 1.59 23.58
C ARG A 11 10.15 0.99 22.81
N ARG A 12 10.41 0.11 21.83
CA ARG A 12 9.36 -0.53 21.03
C ARG A 12 8.65 -1.65 21.80
N SER A 13 9.40 -2.44 22.58
CA SER A 13 8.81 -3.44 23.49
C SER A 13 7.85 -2.77 24.47
N ARG A 14 8.27 -1.66 25.08
CA ARG A 14 7.43 -0.94 26.04
C ARG A 14 6.11 -0.44 25.45
N LYS A 15 6.14 0.11 24.23
CA LYS A 15 4.92 0.53 23.51
C LYS A 15 4.00 -0.64 23.14
N ARG A 16 4.56 -1.80 22.82
CA ARG A 16 3.77 -3.02 22.59
C ARG A 16 3.08 -3.45 23.88
N ASP A 17 3.81 -3.46 24.99
CA ASP A 17 3.29 -3.91 26.27
C ASP A 17 2.22 -2.94 26.82
N GLU A 18 2.39 -1.62 26.64
CA GLU A 18 1.37 -0.59 26.93
C GLU A 18 0.09 -0.78 26.08
N PHE A 19 0.23 -1.11 24.79
CA PHE A 19 -0.92 -1.36 23.92
C PHE A 19 -1.69 -2.63 24.32
N ILE A 20 -0.97 -3.69 24.72
CA ILE A 20 -1.56 -4.93 25.24
C ILE A 20 -2.39 -4.62 26.50
N GLU A 21 -1.84 -3.84 27.43
CA GLU A 21 -2.54 -3.49 28.68
C GLU A 21 -3.84 -2.69 28.44
N ILE A 22 -3.79 -1.68 27.55
CA ILE A 22 -4.96 -0.89 27.18
C ILE A 22 -6.05 -1.79 26.57
N PHE A 23 -5.66 -2.73 25.70
CA PHE A 23 -6.62 -3.61 25.04
C PHE A 23 -7.19 -4.67 25.98
N GLU A 24 -6.39 -5.24 26.88
CA GLU A 24 -6.87 -6.17 27.90
C GLU A 24 -7.93 -5.51 28.79
N ARG A 25 -7.73 -4.23 29.16
CA ARG A 25 -8.72 -3.42 29.90
C ARG A 25 -10.00 -3.14 29.10
N LEU A 26 -9.91 -2.98 27.79
CA LEU A 26 -11.09 -2.79 26.93
C LEU A 26 -11.84 -4.13 26.69
N SER A 27 -11.13 -5.26 26.73
CA SER A 27 -11.67 -6.59 26.45
C SER A 27 -12.56 -7.18 27.55
N THR A 28 -12.46 -6.67 28.79
CA THR A 28 -13.27 -7.10 29.94
C THR A 28 -14.73 -6.64 29.88
N TRP A 29 -15.08 -5.74 28.96
CA TRP A 29 -16.41 -5.11 28.90
C TRP A 29 -17.43 -5.83 28.00
N ASN A 30 -17.10 -6.93 27.30
CA ASN A 30 -18.08 -7.61 26.43
C ASN A 30 -17.81 -9.10 26.18
N LYS A 31 -18.83 -9.96 26.35
CA LYS A 31 -18.75 -11.42 26.09
C LYS A 31 -18.48 -11.79 24.61
N LEU A 32 -18.81 -10.90 23.67
CA LEU A 32 -18.50 -11.05 22.24
C LEU A 32 -17.01 -10.93 21.91
N LEU A 33 -16.20 -10.35 22.83
CA LEU A 33 -14.74 -10.30 22.69
C LEU A 33 -14.04 -11.64 22.96
N VAL A 34 -14.73 -12.67 23.45
CA VAL A 34 -14.11 -13.97 23.73
C VAL A 34 -13.76 -14.72 22.44
N ILE A 35 -14.57 -14.58 21.39
CA ILE A 35 -14.28 -15.15 20.07
C ILE A 35 -13.12 -14.39 19.41
N SER A 36 -13.10 -13.06 19.50
CA SER A 36 -11.94 -12.27 19.05
C SER A 36 -10.69 -12.55 19.89
N LYS A 37 -10.82 -12.91 21.18
CA LYS A 37 -9.71 -13.35 22.05
C LYS A 37 -9.08 -14.67 21.57
N LEU A 38 -9.86 -15.61 21.06
CA LEU A 38 -9.37 -16.89 20.50
C LEU A 38 -8.64 -16.70 19.16
N TYR A 39 -9.21 -15.92 18.23
CA TYR A 39 -8.53 -15.53 16.99
C TYR A 39 -7.28 -14.68 17.26
N TRP A 40 -7.33 -13.82 18.27
CA TRP A 40 -6.19 -13.03 18.71
C TRP A 40 -5.11 -13.85 19.40
N LEU A 41 -5.44 -14.87 20.19
CA LEU A 41 -4.46 -15.78 20.78
C LEU A 41 -3.72 -16.57 19.71
N LEU A 42 -4.42 -17.07 18.68
CA LEU A 42 -3.81 -17.70 17.51
C LEU A 42 -2.93 -16.72 16.72
N PHE A 43 -3.37 -15.47 16.59
CA PHE A 43 -2.60 -14.38 15.98
C PHE A 43 -1.35 -14.00 16.79
N LEU A 44 -1.45 -13.89 18.12
CA LEU A 44 -0.34 -13.64 19.05
C LEU A 44 0.65 -14.80 19.08
N GLN A 45 0.17 -16.04 18.98
CA GLN A 45 1.00 -17.24 18.92
C GLN A 45 1.82 -17.26 17.63
N LYS A 46 1.20 -16.93 16.48
CA LYS A 46 1.94 -16.65 15.24
C LYS A 46 2.92 -15.49 15.39
N LEU A 47 2.51 -14.39 16.03
CA LEU A 47 3.38 -13.23 16.27
C LEU A 47 4.63 -13.55 17.11
N LYS A 48 4.59 -14.52 18.02
CA LYS A 48 5.77 -14.96 18.77
C LYS A 48 6.81 -15.68 17.89
N GLU A 49 6.40 -16.22 16.74
CA GLU A 49 7.30 -16.80 15.74
C GLU A 49 7.96 -15.72 14.86
N PHE A 50 7.44 -14.49 14.87
CA PHE A 50 8.00 -13.35 14.14
C PHE A 50 8.74 -12.41 15.10
N PRO A 51 9.99 -12.02 14.82
CA PRO A 51 10.69 -11.04 15.65
C PRO A 51 9.88 -9.73 15.70
N ALA A 52 9.79 -9.10 16.87
CA ALA A 52 8.90 -7.97 17.20
C ALA A 52 9.14 -6.66 16.40
N ASN A 53 10.05 -6.66 15.44
CA ASN A 53 10.51 -5.49 14.69
C ASN A 53 9.90 -5.39 13.27
N TRP A 54 9.05 -6.35 12.86
CA TRP A 54 8.93 -6.68 11.42
C TRP A 54 7.52 -6.54 10.84
N VAL A 55 6.50 -6.21 11.62
CA VAL A 55 5.14 -6.02 11.09
C VAL A 55 4.54 -4.72 11.61
N ARG A 56 4.13 -3.85 10.69
CA ARG A 56 3.22 -2.74 10.98
C ARG A 56 1.85 -3.22 10.53
N TYR A 57 0.95 -3.48 11.48
CA TYR A 57 -0.42 -3.82 11.16
C TYR A 57 -1.19 -2.51 11.01
N GLN A 58 -1.86 -2.36 9.88
CA GLN A 58 -2.97 -1.42 9.77
C GLN A 58 -4.23 -2.25 10.02
N ILE A 59 -4.94 -1.97 11.10
CA ILE A 59 -6.25 -2.54 11.36
C ILE A 59 -7.24 -1.49 10.87
N ASP A 60 -7.77 -1.69 9.68
CA ASP A 60 -8.84 -0.85 9.15
C ASP A 60 -10.17 -1.42 9.64
N PHE A 61 -10.96 -0.60 10.32
CA PHE A 61 -12.34 -0.90 10.66
C PHE A 61 -13.21 -0.32 9.55
N GLU A 62 -13.77 -1.16 8.68
CA GLU A 62 -14.84 -0.74 7.78
C GLU A 62 -16.16 -0.74 8.58
N GLU A 63 -16.78 0.44 8.70
CA GLU A 63 -18.16 0.57 9.16
C GLU A 63 -19.07 0.02 8.07
N ASP A 64 -19.44 -1.26 8.20
CA ASP A 64 -20.48 -1.86 7.39
C ASP A 64 -21.80 -1.75 8.16
N ILE A 65 -22.50 -0.61 7.99
CA ILE A 65 -23.84 -0.45 8.54
C ILE A 65 -24.81 -1.11 7.57
N ARG A 66 -25.09 -2.41 7.76
CA ARG A 66 -26.46 -2.96 7.81
C ARG A 66 -26.57 -4.47 8.12
N GLU A 67 -27.59 -4.72 8.94
CA GLU A 67 -28.43 -5.92 9.07
C GLU A 67 -28.07 -7.09 9.99
N HIS A 68 -26.82 -7.39 10.38
CA HIS A 68 -26.54 -8.64 11.15
C HIS A 68 -25.86 -8.47 12.52
N GLY A 69 -26.00 -7.32 13.18
CA GLY A 69 -25.63 -7.16 14.59
C GLY A 69 -24.13 -7.18 14.89
N MET A 70 -23.26 -7.08 13.87
CA MET A 70 -21.84 -6.73 14.02
C MET A 70 -21.60 -5.37 13.35
N PRO A 71 -21.24 -4.31 14.10
CA PRO A 71 -21.09 -2.97 13.53
C PRO A 71 -19.76 -2.73 12.80
N PHE A 72 -18.95 -3.77 12.59
CA PHE A 72 -17.66 -3.65 11.91
C PHE A 72 -17.26 -4.98 11.26
N ARG A 73 -16.75 -4.89 10.02
CA ARG A 73 -16.02 -5.99 9.39
C ARG A 73 -14.54 -5.77 9.68
N LEU A 74 -13.93 -6.68 10.44
CA LEU A 74 -12.48 -6.64 10.69
C LEU A 74 -11.76 -7.11 9.42
N LYS A 75 -11.36 -6.16 8.56
CA LYS A 75 -10.45 -6.46 7.44
C LYS A 75 -9.02 -6.39 7.97
N LEU A 76 -8.46 -7.53 8.35
CA LEU A 76 -7.02 -7.64 8.59
C LEU A 76 -6.31 -7.58 7.24
N SER A 77 -6.09 -6.37 6.72
CA SER A 77 -5.18 -6.17 5.61
C SER A 77 -3.76 -6.40 6.15
N LEU A 78 -3.24 -7.60 5.91
CA LEU A 78 -1.83 -7.88 6.11
C LEU A 78 -1.07 -7.05 5.07
N GLN A 79 -0.79 -5.79 5.39
CA GLN A 79 0.23 -4.97 4.74
C GLN A 79 1.61 -5.56 5.09
N ARG A 80 1.83 -6.79 4.62
CA ARG A 80 2.87 -7.72 5.06
C ARG A 80 4.27 -7.26 4.64
N TRP A 81 4.39 -6.21 3.82
CA TRP A 81 5.57 -5.99 2.98
C TRP A 81 6.29 -4.66 3.18
N PHE A 82 5.75 -3.72 3.96
CA PHE A 82 6.40 -2.41 4.09
C PHE A 82 7.72 -2.42 4.88
N ASN A 83 8.09 -3.54 5.53
CA ASN A 83 9.27 -3.65 6.40
C ASN A 83 10.16 -4.91 6.23
N TYR A 84 9.92 -5.80 5.26
CA TYR A 84 10.76 -6.99 5.08
C TYR A 84 11.86 -6.77 4.04
N PRO A 85 13.10 -7.26 4.24
CA PRO A 85 14.06 -7.33 3.17
C PRO A 85 13.51 -8.23 2.05
N PRO A 86 13.72 -7.84 0.80
CA PRO A 86 13.21 -8.55 -0.36
C PRO A 86 13.81 -9.95 -0.45
N TYR A 87 13.02 -10.96 -0.86
CA TYR A 87 13.53 -12.32 -1.03
C TYR A 87 14.64 -12.34 -2.11
N LYS A 88 15.58 -13.29 -2.00
CA LYS A 88 16.68 -13.44 -2.98
C LYS A 88 16.21 -13.59 -4.43
N SER A 89 14.99 -14.07 -4.63
CA SER A 89 14.36 -14.31 -5.94
C SER A 89 13.51 -13.13 -6.42
N GLU A 90 13.38 -12.05 -5.66
CA GLU A 90 12.54 -10.92 -6.07
C GLU A 90 13.20 -10.06 -7.15
N THR A 91 12.38 -9.65 -8.11
CA THR A 91 12.78 -8.75 -9.18
C THR A 91 13.04 -7.34 -8.64
N TYR A 92 14.00 -6.64 -9.25
CA TYR A 92 14.36 -5.29 -8.86
C TYR A 92 14.75 -4.44 -10.06
N PHE A 93 14.54 -3.14 -9.91
CA PHE A 93 15.11 -2.12 -10.77
C PHE A 93 16.48 -1.71 -10.23
N ASN A 94 17.45 -1.50 -11.13
CA ASN A 94 18.70 -0.85 -10.78
C ASN A 94 18.68 0.58 -11.27
N ILE A 95 18.53 1.53 -10.35
CA ILE A 95 18.40 2.96 -10.66
C ILE A 95 19.49 3.71 -9.91
N GLN A 96 20.44 4.30 -10.64
CA GLN A 96 21.55 5.06 -10.05
C GLN A 96 22.31 4.27 -8.96
N GLY A 97 22.52 2.96 -9.19
CA GLY A 97 23.19 2.07 -8.21
C GLY A 97 22.34 1.68 -7.01
N LYS A 98 21.07 2.11 -6.93
CA LYS A 98 20.10 1.66 -5.93
C LYS A 98 19.29 0.49 -6.51
N LYS A 99 19.28 -0.64 -5.80
CA LYS A 99 18.34 -1.73 -6.06
C LYS A 99 16.99 -1.38 -5.43
N ILE A 100 15.97 -1.21 -6.25
CA ILE A 100 14.58 -0.99 -5.82
C ILE A 100 13.81 -2.25 -6.17
N TRP A 101 13.39 -3.00 -5.16
CA TRP A 101 12.61 -4.22 -5.34
C TRP A 101 11.16 -3.88 -5.57
N PHE A 102 10.46 -4.74 -6.31
CA PHE A 102 9.04 -4.58 -6.50
C PHE A 102 8.29 -5.89 -6.32
N HIS A 103 7.02 -5.76 -5.99
CA HIS A 103 6.09 -6.87 -5.88
C HIS A 103 4.75 -6.46 -6.49
N SER A 104 4.15 -7.33 -7.29
CA SER A 104 2.86 -7.08 -7.92
C SER A 104 1.79 -8.03 -7.40
N PHE A 105 0.65 -7.48 -6.99
CA PHE A 105 -0.59 -8.19 -6.76
C PHE A 105 -1.45 -8.02 -7.99
N VAL A 106 -1.80 -9.13 -8.65
CA VAL A 106 -2.62 -9.12 -9.85
C VAL A 106 -3.78 -10.08 -9.62
N GLU A 107 -4.88 -9.53 -9.15
CA GLU A 107 -6.15 -10.20 -8.91
C GLU A 107 -7.17 -9.79 -10.00
N GLU A 108 -8.33 -10.42 -10.02
CA GLU A 108 -9.36 -10.17 -11.04
C GLU A 108 -9.88 -8.73 -10.99
N ASP A 109 -10.00 -8.18 -9.78
CA ASP A 109 -10.57 -6.87 -9.47
C ASP A 109 -9.56 -5.91 -8.82
N ASN A 110 -8.27 -6.30 -8.74
CA ASN A 110 -7.24 -5.47 -8.13
C ASN A 110 -5.86 -5.65 -8.78
N PHE A 111 -5.21 -4.53 -9.11
CA PHE A 111 -3.80 -4.52 -9.51
C PHE A 111 -3.00 -3.55 -8.64
N GLU A 112 -2.00 -4.04 -7.93
CA GLU A 112 -1.10 -3.21 -7.13
C GLU A 112 0.36 -3.58 -7.36
N LEU A 113 1.18 -2.62 -7.75
CA LEU A 113 2.63 -2.74 -7.81
C LEU A 113 3.24 -1.95 -6.65
N HIS A 114 3.88 -2.63 -5.71
CA HIS A 114 4.55 -2.01 -4.57
C HIS A 114 6.06 -1.93 -4.81
N LEU A 115 6.66 -0.80 -4.42
CA LEU A 115 8.08 -0.53 -4.58
C LEU A 115 8.76 -0.44 -3.23
N GLN A 116 9.95 -1.02 -3.12
CA GLN A 116 10.68 -1.12 -1.86
C GLN A 116 12.18 -0.83 -2.02
N TYR A 117 12.74 -0.07 -1.07
CA TYR A 117 14.18 0.16 -0.96
C TYR A 117 14.68 -0.11 0.46
N LYS A 118 15.62 -1.05 0.62
CA LYS A 118 16.22 -1.41 1.92
C LYS A 118 15.16 -1.70 3.00
N GLY A 119 14.12 -2.45 2.65
CA GLY A 119 13.03 -2.79 3.56
C GLY A 119 12.12 -1.61 3.91
N ARG A 120 12.10 -0.54 3.10
CA ARG A 120 11.19 0.60 3.27
C ARG A 120 10.33 0.79 2.03
N PHE A 121 9.08 1.15 2.24
CA PHE A 121 8.20 1.59 1.17
C PHE A 121 8.81 2.76 0.39
N ALA A 122 8.88 2.62 -0.94
CA ALA A 122 9.39 3.63 -1.87
C ALA A 122 8.28 4.23 -2.74
N GLY A 123 7.17 3.52 -2.94
CA GLY A 123 6.04 3.95 -3.74
C GLY A 123 5.12 2.80 -4.13
N HIS A 124 4.00 3.12 -4.76
CA HIS A 124 3.09 2.14 -5.35
C HIS A 124 2.43 2.67 -6.63
N ILE A 125 1.90 1.75 -7.42
CA ILE A 125 0.99 2.00 -8.53
C ILE A 125 -0.22 1.07 -8.33
N TRP A 126 -1.42 1.63 -8.33
CA TRP A 126 -2.65 0.92 -8.03
C TRP A 126 -3.73 1.24 -9.06
N PHE A 127 -4.22 0.18 -9.70
CA PHE A 127 -5.36 0.21 -10.60
C PHE A 127 -6.44 -0.76 -10.13
N GLN A 128 -7.70 -0.42 -10.39
CA GLN A 128 -8.85 -1.29 -10.21
C GLN A 128 -9.38 -1.71 -11.59
N PRO A 129 -9.13 -2.95 -12.03
CA PRO A 129 -9.71 -3.52 -13.24
C PRO A 129 -11.25 -3.46 -13.25
N GLU A 130 -11.79 -3.15 -14.42
CA GLU A 130 -13.22 -3.14 -14.72
C GLU A 130 -13.58 -4.28 -15.67
N LYS A 131 -14.87 -4.63 -15.76
CA LYS A 131 -15.35 -5.75 -16.59
C LYS A 131 -15.16 -5.53 -18.10
N ASP A 132 -15.00 -4.30 -18.54
CA ASP A 132 -14.89 -3.90 -19.95
C ASP A 132 -13.44 -3.79 -20.45
N LYS A 133 -12.49 -4.43 -19.74
CA LYS A 133 -11.04 -4.32 -19.99
C LYS A 133 -10.50 -2.91 -19.85
N THR A 134 -11.19 -2.03 -19.13
CA THR A 134 -10.60 -0.79 -18.63
C THR A 134 -10.12 -0.99 -17.19
N ALA A 135 -9.34 -0.06 -16.66
CA ALA A 135 -9.04 -0.02 -15.24
C ALA A 135 -9.02 1.42 -14.72
N THR A 136 -9.57 1.62 -13.54
CA THR A 136 -9.57 2.90 -12.85
C THR A 136 -8.25 3.08 -12.09
N ILE A 137 -7.59 4.23 -12.27
CA ILE A 137 -6.38 4.58 -11.54
C ILE A 137 -6.78 5.01 -10.13
N ILE A 138 -6.40 4.21 -9.14
CA ILE A 138 -6.66 4.50 -7.74
C ILE A 138 -5.52 5.33 -7.14
N GLY A 139 -4.27 5.04 -7.54
CA GLY A 139 -3.13 5.80 -7.03
C GLY A 139 -1.82 5.53 -7.74
N ILE A 140 -1.06 6.60 -8.00
CA ILE A 140 0.33 6.54 -8.42
C ILE A 140 1.12 7.39 -7.44
N HIS A 141 1.95 6.76 -6.62
CA HIS A 141 2.68 7.46 -5.59
C HIS A 141 4.12 7.00 -5.49
N ILE A 142 5.05 7.94 -5.61
CA ILE A 142 6.47 7.74 -5.30
C ILE A 142 6.83 8.64 -4.13
N ARG A 143 7.51 8.10 -3.11
CA ARG A 143 7.97 8.90 -1.98
C ARG A 143 9.01 9.91 -2.43
N GLU A 144 8.99 11.08 -1.81
CA GLU A 144 9.77 12.26 -2.20
C GLU A 144 11.27 11.96 -2.38
N GLU A 145 11.87 11.15 -1.49
CA GLU A 145 13.29 10.79 -1.57
C GLU A 145 13.67 9.90 -2.78
N PHE A 146 12.68 9.36 -3.49
CA PHE A 146 12.85 8.55 -4.71
C PHE A 146 12.22 9.21 -5.95
N ARG A 147 11.77 10.47 -5.85
CA ARG A 147 11.36 11.25 -7.03
C ARG A 147 12.59 11.73 -7.81
N ASN A 148 12.38 12.17 -9.06
CA ASN A 148 13.41 12.74 -9.93
C ASN A 148 14.62 11.84 -10.26
N ILE A 149 14.55 10.54 -9.96
CA ILE A 149 15.57 9.54 -10.36
C ILE A 149 15.07 8.56 -11.43
N GLY A 150 13.88 8.80 -11.99
CA GLY A 150 13.27 7.93 -13.01
C GLY A 150 12.46 6.75 -12.45
N LEU A 151 12.38 6.57 -11.12
CA LEU A 151 11.67 5.43 -10.52
C LEU A 151 10.19 5.36 -10.92
N GLY A 152 9.47 6.50 -10.92
CA GLY A 152 8.05 6.53 -11.30
C GLY A 152 7.82 6.03 -12.72
N THR A 153 8.64 6.47 -13.68
CA THR A 153 8.54 6.03 -15.08
C THR A 153 8.85 4.55 -15.24
N ILE A 154 9.93 4.06 -14.63
CA ILE A 154 10.29 2.63 -14.71
C ILE A 154 9.21 1.75 -14.07
N ALA A 155 8.72 2.14 -12.89
CA ALA A 155 7.65 1.42 -12.21
C ALA A 155 6.35 1.43 -13.04
N PHE A 156 6.01 2.56 -13.66
CA PHE A 156 4.82 2.66 -14.51
C PHE A 156 4.93 1.76 -15.74
N GLN A 157 6.08 1.78 -16.44
CA GLN A 157 6.32 0.89 -17.58
C GLN A 157 6.20 -0.59 -17.18
N GLU A 158 6.75 -0.98 -16.03
CA GLU A 158 6.59 -2.35 -15.52
C GLU A 158 5.13 -2.67 -15.20
N ALA A 159 4.39 -1.73 -14.58
CA ALA A 159 2.97 -1.91 -14.33
C ALA A 159 2.18 -2.13 -15.63
N ILE A 160 2.47 -1.35 -16.69
CA ILE A 160 1.87 -1.53 -18.02
C ILE A 160 2.21 -2.91 -18.60
N ASN A 161 3.46 -3.34 -18.52
CA ASN A 161 3.88 -4.66 -19.01
C ASN A 161 3.11 -5.80 -18.32
N LEU A 162 2.87 -5.69 -17.01
CA LEU A 162 2.18 -6.71 -16.22
C LEU A 162 0.68 -6.83 -16.53
N ILE A 163 0.04 -5.74 -16.96
CA ILE A 163 -1.40 -5.70 -17.29
C ILE A 163 -1.67 -5.77 -18.79
N LYS A 164 -0.64 -5.69 -19.64
CA LYS A 164 -0.77 -5.76 -21.10
C LYS A 164 -1.49 -7.04 -21.52
N GLY A 165 -2.44 -6.89 -22.45
CA GLY A 165 -3.31 -7.97 -22.93
C GLY A 165 -4.51 -8.28 -22.03
N LYS A 166 -4.53 -7.79 -20.78
CA LYS A 166 -5.67 -7.88 -19.86
C LYS A 166 -6.48 -6.58 -19.86
N ILE A 167 -5.78 -5.47 -19.77
CA ILE A 167 -6.34 -4.11 -19.77
C ILE A 167 -5.98 -3.42 -21.07
N SER A 168 -6.94 -2.69 -21.64
CA SER A 168 -6.82 -1.92 -22.88
C SER A 168 -6.76 -0.42 -22.65
N CYS A 169 -7.25 0.06 -21.50
CA CYS A 169 -7.31 1.47 -21.19
C CYS A 169 -7.25 1.70 -19.66
N LEU A 170 -6.42 2.66 -19.24
CA LEU A 170 -6.43 3.20 -17.88
C LEU A 170 -7.18 4.53 -17.88
N ARG A 171 -8.06 4.72 -16.88
CA ARG A 171 -8.82 5.96 -16.69
C ARG A 171 -8.67 6.45 -15.27
N GLY A 172 -8.64 7.75 -15.06
CA GLY A 172 -8.57 8.30 -13.71
C GLY A 172 -8.95 9.77 -13.67
N VAL A 173 -8.95 10.33 -12.47
CA VAL A 173 -9.11 11.76 -12.24
C VAL A 173 -7.93 12.24 -11.40
N LEU A 174 -7.23 13.26 -11.89
CA LEU A 174 -6.29 14.03 -11.08
C LEU A 174 -7.05 15.21 -10.48
N GLU A 175 -7.34 15.10 -9.19
CA GLU A 175 -8.08 16.10 -8.45
C GLU A 175 -7.16 17.23 -7.98
N LYS A 176 -7.51 18.46 -8.33
CA LYS A 176 -6.66 19.63 -8.06
C LYS A 176 -6.48 19.92 -6.57
N GLU A 177 -7.51 19.64 -5.78
CA GLU A 177 -7.51 19.92 -4.34
C GLU A 177 -6.48 19.08 -3.57
N TYR A 178 -6.20 17.86 -4.03
CA TYR A 178 -5.31 16.91 -3.35
C TYR A 178 -3.89 16.87 -3.91
N GLU A 179 -3.65 17.52 -5.05
CA GLU A 179 -2.34 17.51 -5.69
C GLU A 179 -1.55 18.80 -5.40
N ARG A 180 -0.42 18.64 -4.70
CA ARG A 180 0.41 19.76 -4.26
C ARG A 180 1.12 20.46 -5.42
N ASP A 181 1.48 19.71 -6.45
CA ASP A 181 2.13 20.22 -7.66
C ASP A 181 1.51 19.59 -8.91
N ILE A 182 0.32 20.06 -9.24
CA ILE A 182 -0.47 19.55 -10.36
C ILE A 182 0.27 19.65 -11.69
N GLU A 183 1.04 20.73 -11.89
CA GLU A 183 1.80 20.96 -13.12
C GLU A 183 2.93 19.94 -13.27
N ALA A 184 3.62 19.57 -12.19
CA ALA A 184 4.60 18.50 -12.24
C ALA A 184 3.96 17.13 -12.55
N SER A 185 2.83 16.82 -11.91
CA SER A 185 2.09 15.57 -12.17
C SER A 185 1.61 15.50 -13.61
N LEU A 186 1.00 16.56 -14.16
CA LEU A 186 0.56 16.63 -15.55
C LEU A 186 1.73 16.49 -16.54
N ARG A 187 2.86 17.18 -16.30
CA ARG A 187 4.05 17.02 -17.15
C ARG A 187 4.56 15.59 -17.15
N TRP A 188 4.55 14.90 -16.01
CA TRP A 188 4.99 13.52 -15.93
C TRP A 188 4.02 12.57 -16.62
N LEU A 189 2.71 12.71 -16.38
CA LEU A 189 1.63 11.92 -17.01
C LEU A 189 1.66 12.07 -18.54
N ASN A 190 1.75 13.29 -19.05
CA ASN A 190 1.83 13.54 -20.50
C ASN A 190 3.07 12.88 -21.11
N ARG A 191 4.21 12.87 -20.42
CA ARG A 191 5.42 12.15 -20.86
C ARG A 191 5.26 10.63 -20.85
N GLN A 192 4.36 10.09 -20.03
CA GLN A 192 4.05 8.66 -20.07
C GLN A 192 3.07 8.31 -21.19
N GLY A 193 2.46 9.30 -21.85
CA GLY A 193 1.50 9.10 -22.94
C GLY A 193 0.03 9.24 -22.53
N PHE A 194 -0.27 9.79 -21.35
CA PHE A 194 -1.65 10.10 -20.98
C PHE A 194 -2.20 11.24 -21.82
N GLU A 195 -3.44 11.09 -22.26
CA GLU A 195 -4.31 12.20 -22.63
C GLU A 195 -4.88 12.80 -21.35
N THR A 196 -4.72 14.11 -21.17
CA THR A 196 -5.25 14.85 -20.02
C THR A 196 -6.27 15.86 -20.49
N ILE A 197 -7.50 15.77 -19.98
CA ILE A 197 -8.61 16.66 -20.34
C ILE A 197 -9.00 17.47 -19.11
N LYS A 198 -8.83 18.79 -19.20
CA LYS A 198 -9.20 19.70 -18.11
C LYS A 198 -10.73 19.84 -18.02
N LYS A 199 -11.28 19.63 -16.83
CA LYS A 199 -12.69 19.80 -16.51
C LYS A 199 -12.99 21.22 -16.02
N GLU A 200 -14.25 21.62 -16.07
CA GLU A 200 -14.71 22.96 -15.63
C GLU A 200 -14.40 23.24 -14.15
N ASN A 201 -14.46 22.22 -13.31
CA ASN A 201 -14.13 22.31 -11.88
C ASN A 201 -12.62 22.42 -11.60
N GLY A 202 -11.78 22.35 -12.64
CA GLY A 202 -10.32 22.46 -12.55
C GLY A 202 -9.59 21.13 -12.36
N ASP A 203 -10.29 20.01 -12.24
CA ASP A 203 -9.71 18.67 -12.24
C ASP A 203 -9.32 18.23 -13.66
N TYR A 204 -8.60 17.12 -13.76
CA TYR A 204 -8.17 16.56 -15.05
C TYR A 204 -8.61 15.11 -15.17
N GLU A 205 -9.35 14.79 -16.23
CA GLU A 205 -9.54 13.40 -16.64
C GLU A 205 -8.26 12.88 -17.28
N LEU A 206 -7.87 11.68 -16.89
CA LEU A 206 -6.69 10.98 -17.37
C LEU A 206 -7.13 9.77 -18.20
N ILE A 207 -6.58 9.63 -19.40
CA ILE A 207 -6.82 8.48 -20.28
C ILE A 207 -5.48 7.98 -20.81
N PHE A 208 -5.19 6.69 -20.65
CA PHE A 208 -4.01 6.04 -21.23
C PHE A 208 -4.42 4.76 -21.94
N ARG A 209 -4.13 4.67 -23.24
CA ARG A 209 -4.45 3.48 -24.05
C ARG A 209 -3.26 2.54 -24.06
N ILE A 210 -3.52 1.25 -23.83
CA ILE A 210 -2.51 0.20 -23.82
C ILE A 210 -2.62 -0.54 -25.15
N ASP A 211 -1.61 -0.37 -26.01
CA ASP A 211 -1.44 -1.10 -27.26
C ASP A 211 -1.01 -2.56 -27.04
#